data_AF-A0ABD6QFB3-F1
#
_entry.id   AF-A0ABD6QFB3-F1
#
_cell.length_a   1.000
_cell.length_b   1.000
_cell.length_c   1.000
_cell.angle_alpha   90.00
_cell.angle_beta   90.00
_cell.angle_gamma   90.00
#
_symmetry.space_group_name_H-M   'P 1'
#
loop_
_entity.id
_entity.type
_entity.pdbx_description
1 polymer ?
#
loop_
_entity_poly.entity_id
_entity_poly.type
_entity_poly.pdbx_seq_one_letter_code
_entity_poly.pdbx_strand_id
1 'polypeptide(L)'
;MPKDRSVIDEAKSRSVEAAKAQAAEYFGFAASESIVLTLEDGSTKTFEVPNPALFDDDQQERWNQLQFEIQQCDRLPDIVIPDHKLRHKVTYVDGEEVHVGDEITGGTVRVEESETFVPARTIRGQLITPYQRTGEDGKVELIKPGYDARVAIALWGEEGYAVFKANGGNSRLVGLIWNRMTREAAEREAADSKSDGSDRGVE
;
A
#
# COMPACT_ATOMS: atom_id res chain seq x y z
N MET A 1 11.34 31.00 30.65
CA MET A 1 10.61 29.92 31.35
C MET A 1 10.69 28.68 30.48
N PRO A 2 11.38 27.61 30.90
CA PRO A 2 11.36 26.36 30.16
C PRO A 2 9.99 25.72 30.42
N LYS A 3 9.16 25.60 29.38
CA LYS A 3 7.95 24.78 29.48
C LYS A 3 8.41 23.34 29.61
N ASP A 4 7.96 22.70 30.68
CA ASP A 4 8.27 21.32 31.01
C ASP A 4 7.93 20.42 29.81
N ARG A 5 8.95 19.78 29.22
CA ARG A 5 8.83 18.94 28.01
C ARG A 5 7.81 17.81 28.24
N SER A 6 7.73 17.29 29.46
CA SER A 6 6.80 16.22 29.83
C SER A 6 5.34 16.60 29.62
N VAL A 7 4.96 17.84 29.96
CA VAL A 7 3.59 18.36 29.81
C VAL A 7 3.23 18.57 28.33
N ILE A 8 4.22 18.88 27.49
CA ILE A 8 4.03 19.08 26.06
C ILE A 8 3.82 17.74 25.36
N ASP A 9 4.60 16.71 25.73
CA ASP A 9 4.48 15.37 25.17
C ASP A 9 3.16 14.70 25.57
N GLU A 10 2.72 14.89 26.82
CA GLU A 10 1.44 14.37 27.31
C GLU A 10 0.22 15.08 26.71
N ALA A 11 0.33 16.38 26.39
CA ALA A 11 -0.72 17.09 25.68
C ALA A 11 -0.79 16.68 24.19
N LYS A 12 0.37 16.44 23.56
CA LYS A 12 0.44 15.91 22.19
C LYS A 12 -0.17 14.51 22.12
N SER A 13 0.18 13.60 23.03
CA SER A 13 -0.39 12.25 23.03
C SER A 13 -1.92 12.26 23.14
N ARG A 14 -2.50 13.10 24.02
CA ARG A 14 -3.96 13.27 24.12
C ARG A 14 -4.59 13.83 22.84
N SER A 15 -3.89 14.73 22.14
CA SER A 15 -4.39 15.30 20.88
C SER A 15 -4.33 14.31 19.72
N VAL A 16 -3.29 13.46 19.69
CA VAL A 16 -3.15 12.37 18.71
C VAL A 16 -4.18 11.29 18.96
N GLU A 17 -4.39 10.89 20.21
CA GLU A 17 -5.47 9.98 20.61
C GLU A 17 -6.85 10.51 20.19
N ALA A 18 -7.11 11.81 20.40
CA ALA A 18 -8.37 12.42 19.97
C ALA A 18 -8.53 12.47 18.44
N ALA A 19 -7.45 12.76 17.70
CA ALA A 19 -7.46 12.75 16.23
C ALA A 19 -7.61 11.31 15.68
N LYS A 20 -6.96 10.33 16.30
CA LYS A 20 -7.13 8.90 16.01
C LYS A 20 -8.56 8.46 16.30
N ALA A 21 -9.15 8.89 17.42
CA ALA A 21 -10.53 8.59 17.77
C ALA A 21 -11.53 9.23 16.78
N GLN A 22 -11.33 10.48 16.38
CA GLN A 22 -12.18 11.16 15.41
C GLN A 22 -12.07 10.56 14.01
N ALA A 23 -10.85 10.19 13.59
CA ALA A 23 -10.65 9.46 12.36
C ALA A 23 -11.23 8.04 12.45
N ALA A 24 -11.14 7.39 13.61
CA ALA A 24 -11.77 6.10 13.88
C ALA A 24 -13.30 6.18 13.90
N GLU A 25 -13.91 7.31 14.26
CA GLU A 25 -15.35 7.55 14.09
C GLU A 25 -15.74 7.65 12.62
N TYR A 26 -14.90 8.24 11.76
CA TYR A 26 -15.11 8.27 10.31
C TYR A 26 -14.84 6.91 9.63
N PHE A 27 -13.82 6.19 10.09
CA PHE A 27 -13.41 4.89 9.54
C PHE A 27 -14.09 3.69 10.20
N GLY A 28 -14.77 3.87 11.32
CA GLY A 28 -15.73 3.02 12.09
C GLY A 28 -15.31 1.58 12.47
N PHE A 29 -14.34 1.02 11.76
CA PHE A 29 -13.94 -0.39 11.76
C PHE A 29 -12.59 -0.59 11.04
N ALA A 30 -12.23 0.28 10.10
CA ALA A 30 -10.97 0.23 9.36
C ALA A 30 -9.84 1.04 10.01
N ALA A 31 -9.99 1.44 11.28
CA ALA A 31 -9.05 2.34 11.96
C ALA A 31 -7.85 1.61 12.59
N SER A 32 -8.11 0.53 13.32
CA SER A 32 -7.09 -0.36 13.85
C SER A 32 -7.69 -1.73 14.17
N GLU A 33 -6.84 -2.75 14.22
CA GLU A 33 -7.15 -4.11 14.66
C GLU A 33 -6.09 -4.53 15.67
N SER A 34 -6.32 -5.58 16.43
CA SER A 34 -5.37 -5.99 17.48
C SER A 34 -4.97 -7.45 17.40
N ILE A 35 -3.72 -7.72 17.76
CA ILE A 35 -3.21 -9.07 17.97
C ILE A 35 -3.04 -9.25 19.48
N VAL A 36 -3.75 -10.21 20.06
CA VAL A 36 -3.62 -10.56 21.47
C VAL A 36 -2.72 -11.77 21.60
N LEU A 37 -1.69 -11.66 22.43
CA LEU A 37 -0.80 -12.77 22.79
C LEU A 37 -0.90 -13.06 24.28
N THR A 38 -0.78 -14.32 24.64
CA THR A 38 -0.55 -14.74 26.03
C THR A 38 0.95 -14.74 26.29
N LEU A 39 1.38 -14.00 27.31
CA LEU A 39 2.76 -13.92 27.75
C LEU A 39 3.15 -15.15 28.57
N GLU A 40 4.45 -15.36 28.77
CA GLU A 40 5.00 -16.47 29.56
C GLU A 40 4.48 -16.52 31.01
N ASP A 41 4.14 -15.37 31.61
CA ASP A 41 3.56 -15.27 32.95
C ASP A 41 2.05 -15.55 33.01
N GLY A 42 1.44 -15.90 31.87
CA GLY A 42 0.01 -16.16 31.73
C GLY A 42 -0.86 -14.90 31.57
N SER A 43 -0.27 -13.70 31.63
CA SER A 43 -0.98 -12.46 31.31
C SER A 43 -1.18 -12.32 29.80
N THR A 44 -2.10 -11.45 29.36
CA THR A 44 -2.30 -11.16 27.94
C THR A 44 -1.76 -9.77 27.61
N LYS A 45 -1.18 -9.65 26.40
CA LYS A 45 -0.74 -8.37 25.84
C LYS A 45 -1.36 -8.15 24.48
N THR A 46 -1.91 -6.96 24.30
CA THR A 46 -2.53 -6.51 23.05
C THR A 46 -1.53 -5.69 22.25
N PHE A 47 -1.37 -6.04 20.98
CA PHE A 47 -0.55 -5.33 20.00
C PHE A 47 -1.45 -4.72 18.94
N GLU A 48 -1.54 -3.40 18.93
CA GLU A 48 -2.39 -2.69 17.98
C GLU A 48 -1.73 -2.62 16.60
N VAL A 49 -2.48 -2.96 15.57
CA VAL A 49 -2.14 -2.77 14.17
C VAL A 49 -3.01 -1.62 13.65
N PRO A 50 -2.51 -0.37 13.67
CA PRO A 50 -3.26 0.76 13.13
C PRO A 50 -3.30 0.71 11.61
N ASN A 51 -4.33 1.29 11.01
CA ASN A 51 -4.34 1.62 9.59
C ASN A 51 -3.14 2.54 9.29
N PRO A 52 -2.38 2.31 8.21
CA PRO A 52 -1.27 3.18 7.83
C PRO A 52 -1.62 4.67 7.71
N ALA A 53 -2.87 5.00 7.40
CA ALA A 53 -3.34 6.39 7.36
C ALA A 53 -3.48 7.05 8.74
N LEU A 54 -3.46 6.26 9.83
CA LEU A 54 -3.71 6.69 11.21
C LEU A 54 -2.49 6.45 12.12
N PHE A 55 -1.29 6.28 11.57
CA PHE A 55 -0.08 6.23 12.36
C PHE A 55 0.10 7.50 13.18
N ASP A 56 0.56 7.37 14.42
CA ASP A 56 1.10 8.52 15.16
C ASP A 56 2.44 8.98 14.58
N ASP A 57 2.91 10.14 15.02
CA ASP A 57 4.14 10.76 14.52
C ASP A 57 5.36 9.82 14.65
N ASP A 58 5.48 9.11 15.77
CA ASP A 58 6.61 8.21 16.03
C ASP A 58 6.55 6.95 15.15
N GLN A 59 5.35 6.38 14.99
CA GLN A 59 5.10 5.28 14.05
C GLN A 59 5.40 5.72 12.61
N GLN A 60 4.93 6.91 12.23
CA GLN A 60 5.13 7.46 10.90
C GLN A 60 6.62 7.73 10.62
N GLU A 61 7.38 8.22 11.60
CA GLU A 61 8.82 8.43 11.45
C GLU A 61 9.55 7.10 11.23
N ARG A 62 9.30 6.09 12.08
CA ARG A 62 9.89 4.75 11.91
C ARG A 62 9.46 4.11 10.59
N TRP A 63 8.21 4.30 10.18
CA TRP A 63 7.70 3.82 8.90
C TRP A 63 8.42 4.48 7.73
N ASN A 64 8.57 5.81 7.75
CA ASN A 64 9.27 6.55 6.71
C ASN A 64 10.74 6.12 6.61
N GLN A 65 11.41 5.95 7.75
CA GLN A 65 12.77 5.43 7.80
C GLN A 65 12.85 4.03 7.18
N LEU A 66 11.93 3.13 7.51
CA LEU A 66 11.84 1.82 6.88
C LEU A 66 11.65 1.93 5.35
N GLN A 67 10.70 2.73 4.89
CA GLN A 67 10.45 2.92 3.46
C GLN A 67 11.69 3.45 2.74
N PHE A 68 12.39 4.42 3.35
CA PHE A 68 13.65 4.93 2.83
C PHE A 68 14.71 3.83 2.71
N GLU A 69 14.93 3.04 3.77
CA GLU A 69 15.90 1.94 3.76
C GLU A 69 15.60 0.89 2.69
N ILE A 70 14.33 0.52 2.52
CA ILE A 70 13.90 -0.44 1.50
C ILE A 70 14.12 0.12 0.10
N GLN A 71 13.91 1.42 -0.13
CA GLN A 71 14.18 2.03 -1.43
C GLN A 71 15.65 1.97 -1.85
N GLN A 72 16.56 1.89 -0.88
CA GLN A 72 18.01 1.74 -1.07
C GLN A 72 18.49 0.29 -1.23
N CYS A 73 17.57 -0.69 -1.23
CA CYS A 73 17.92 -2.09 -1.47
C CYS A 73 18.15 -2.36 -2.96
N ASP A 74 18.77 -3.51 -3.24
CA ASP A 74 19.10 -3.92 -4.60
C ASP A 74 17.85 -4.03 -5.48
N ARG A 75 18.02 -3.69 -6.75
CA ARG A 75 16.98 -3.70 -7.78
C ARG A 75 17.39 -4.57 -8.95
N LEU A 76 16.41 -5.08 -9.67
CA LEU A 76 16.64 -5.59 -11.02
C LEU A 76 17.20 -4.47 -11.90
N PRO A 77 17.91 -4.79 -12.99
CA PRO A 77 18.38 -3.78 -13.94
C PRO A 77 17.23 -2.92 -14.48
N ASP A 78 17.53 -1.65 -14.74
CA ASP A 78 16.59 -0.74 -15.39
C ASP A 78 16.30 -1.19 -16.83
N ILE A 79 15.06 -0.98 -17.26
CA ILE A 79 14.61 -1.30 -18.61
C ILE A 79 14.63 -0.02 -19.44
N VAL A 80 15.54 0.04 -20.41
CA VAL A 80 15.59 1.13 -21.39
C VAL A 80 14.61 0.83 -22.51
N ILE A 81 13.57 1.65 -22.62
CA ILE A 81 12.62 1.61 -23.72
C ILE A 81 13.05 2.71 -24.70
N PRO A 82 13.58 2.36 -25.90
CA PRO A 82 13.94 3.34 -26.90
C PRO A 82 12.70 4.07 -27.42
N ASP A 83 12.94 5.17 -28.14
CA ASP A 83 11.87 5.84 -28.86
C ASP A 83 11.29 4.90 -29.92
N HIS A 84 9.97 4.88 -30.00
CA HIS A 84 9.27 4.03 -30.96
C HIS A 84 7.95 4.66 -31.35
N LYS A 85 7.41 4.19 -32.47
CA LYS A 85 6.09 4.58 -32.95
C LYS A 85 5.12 3.44 -32.71
N LEU A 86 4.03 3.72 -32.03
CA LEU A 86 2.90 2.81 -31.95
C LEU A 86 2.02 3.08 -33.17
N ARG A 87 1.80 2.04 -33.98
CA ARG A 87 0.89 2.08 -35.11
C ARG A 87 -0.44 1.50 -34.67
N HIS A 88 -1.49 2.30 -34.81
CA HIS A 88 -2.85 1.84 -34.58
C HIS A 88 -3.56 1.77 -35.93
N LYS A 89 -4.27 0.67 -36.15
CA LYS A 89 -5.07 0.44 -37.36
C LYS A 89 -6.48 0.08 -36.94
N VAL A 90 -7.43 0.92 -37.32
CA VAL A 90 -8.85 0.67 -37.12
C VAL A 90 -9.48 0.38 -38.46
N THR A 91 -10.28 -0.68 -38.52
CA THR A 91 -11.02 -1.03 -39.72
C THR A 91 -12.50 -0.76 -39.48
N TYR A 92 -13.13 -0.07 -40.42
CA TYR A 92 -14.55 0.18 -40.43
C TYR A 92 -15.19 -0.53 -41.61
N VAL A 93 -16.34 -1.16 -41.38
CA VAL A 93 -17.19 -1.76 -42.42
C VAL A 93 -18.56 -1.09 -42.32
N ASP A 94 -18.99 -0.44 -43.40
CA ASP A 94 -20.26 0.32 -43.45
C ASP A 94 -20.43 1.35 -42.31
N GLY A 95 -19.31 1.85 -41.77
CA GLY A 95 -19.26 2.86 -40.71
C GLY A 95 -19.13 2.30 -39.29
N GLU A 96 -19.20 0.98 -39.09
CA GLU A 96 -19.00 0.33 -37.80
C GLU A 96 -17.55 -0.16 -37.65
N GLU A 97 -16.97 0.02 -36.47
CA GLU A 97 -15.62 -0.46 -36.15
C GLU A 97 -15.61 -1.98 -35.99
N VAL A 98 -14.75 -2.63 -36.77
CA VAL A 98 -14.59 -4.09 -36.78
C VAL A 98 -13.21 -4.44 -36.23
N HIS A 99 -13.18 -5.41 -35.32
CA HIS A 99 -11.96 -5.83 -34.64
C HIS A 99 -11.23 -6.91 -35.45
N VAL A 100 -9.92 -7.05 -35.20
CA VAL A 100 -9.08 -8.05 -35.86
C VAL A 100 -9.57 -9.46 -35.50
N GLY A 101 -10.11 -10.20 -36.47
CA GLY A 101 -10.57 -11.58 -36.29
C GLY A 101 -11.92 -11.88 -36.95
N ASP A 102 -12.69 -10.85 -37.29
CA ASP A 102 -14.00 -11.02 -37.92
C ASP A 102 -13.87 -11.22 -39.44
N GLU A 103 -14.63 -12.16 -40.00
CA GLU A 103 -14.71 -12.38 -41.44
C GLU A 103 -15.55 -11.27 -42.10
N ILE A 104 -14.91 -10.41 -42.88
CA ILE A 104 -15.58 -9.33 -43.61
C ILE A 104 -16.09 -9.87 -44.95
N THR A 105 -17.41 -9.99 -45.11
CA THR A 105 -18.06 -10.42 -46.37
C THR A 105 -18.95 -9.30 -46.94
N GLY A 106 -18.41 -8.55 -47.92
CA GLY A 106 -19.10 -7.40 -48.51
C GLY A 106 -19.05 -6.13 -47.63
N GLY A 107 -19.63 -5.03 -48.14
CA GLY A 107 -19.62 -3.72 -47.46
C GLY A 107 -18.50 -2.77 -47.92
N THR A 108 -18.63 -1.48 -47.58
CA THR A 108 -17.59 -0.48 -47.85
C THR A 108 -16.57 -0.49 -46.71
N VAL A 109 -15.32 -0.84 -47.03
CA VAL A 109 -14.23 -0.90 -46.06
C VAL A 109 -13.46 0.42 -46.03
N ARG A 110 -13.35 1.03 -44.84
CA ARG A 110 -12.45 2.15 -44.56
C ARG A 110 -11.42 1.71 -43.55
N VAL A 111 -10.15 2.00 -43.82
CA VAL A 111 -9.06 1.76 -42.87
C VAL A 111 -8.51 3.11 -42.43
N GLU A 112 -8.42 3.29 -41.13
CA GLU A 112 -7.73 4.43 -40.53
C GLU A 112 -6.43 3.95 -39.89
N GLU A 113 -5.33 4.57 -40.30
CA GLU A 113 -4.01 4.34 -39.72
C GLU A 113 -3.59 5.60 -38.97
N SER A 114 -3.21 5.44 -37.70
CA SER A 114 -2.64 6.51 -36.90
C SER A 114 -1.30 6.07 -36.30
N GLU A 115 -0.38 7.02 -36.18
CA GLU A 115 0.91 6.81 -35.53
C GLU A 115 0.99 7.68 -34.27
N THR A 116 1.25 7.05 -33.13
CA THR A 116 1.56 7.75 -31.88
C THR A 116 3.04 7.61 -31.58
N PHE A 117 3.73 8.75 -31.46
CA PHE A 117 5.13 8.75 -31.06
C PHE A 117 5.27 8.52 -29.55
N VAL A 118 6.09 7.55 -29.18
CA VAL A 118 6.43 7.26 -27.79
C VAL A 118 7.91 7.59 -27.59
N PRO A 119 8.24 8.63 -26.80
CA PRO A 119 9.63 9.00 -26.56
C PRO A 119 10.34 7.92 -25.75
N ALA A 120 11.67 7.88 -25.90
CA ALA A 120 12.53 7.02 -25.12
C ALA A 120 12.34 7.29 -23.62
N ARG A 121 12.26 6.22 -22.83
CA ARG A 121 12.15 6.31 -21.37
C ARG A 121 12.85 5.15 -20.70
N THR A 122 13.31 5.39 -19.48
CA THR A 122 13.87 4.34 -18.64
C THR A 122 12.86 3.99 -17.56
N ILE A 123 12.50 2.72 -17.48
CA ILE A 123 11.70 2.19 -16.39
C ILE A 123 12.66 1.68 -15.33
N ARG A 124 12.58 2.27 -14.13
CA ARG A 124 13.40 1.86 -13.00
C ARG A 124 13.09 0.41 -12.63
N GLY A 125 14.14 -0.38 -12.39
CA GLY A 125 14.03 -1.76 -11.97
C GLY A 125 13.28 -1.94 -10.65
N GLN A 126 12.56 -3.05 -10.56
CA GLN A 126 11.84 -3.45 -9.35
C GLN A 126 12.81 -3.84 -8.24
N LEU A 127 12.41 -3.63 -6.98
CA LEU A 127 13.19 -4.10 -5.82
C LEU A 127 13.25 -5.63 -5.82
N ILE A 128 14.43 -6.17 -5.53
CA ILE A 128 14.60 -7.63 -5.38
C ILE A 128 13.99 -8.04 -4.03
N THR A 129 13.19 -9.11 -4.05
CA THR A 129 12.59 -9.70 -2.85
C THR A 129 13.03 -11.17 -2.70
N PRO A 130 13.43 -11.63 -1.50
CA PRO A 130 13.57 -10.89 -0.24
C PRO A 130 14.60 -9.75 -0.31
N TYR A 131 14.35 -8.64 0.39
CA TYR A 131 15.21 -7.46 0.30
C TYR A 131 16.65 -7.78 0.69
N GLN A 132 17.58 -7.34 -0.15
CA GLN A 132 19.00 -7.61 -0.05
C GLN A 132 19.81 -6.37 -0.44
N ARG A 133 21.06 -6.33 0.00
CA ARG A 133 22.02 -5.30 -0.35
C ARG A 133 23.32 -5.94 -0.79
N THR A 134 23.87 -5.44 -1.90
CA THR A 134 25.21 -5.76 -2.35
C THR A 134 26.20 -4.80 -1.69
N GLY A 135 27.15 -5.32 -0.92
CA GLY A 135 28.22 -4.54 -0.29
C GLY A 135 29.27 -4.06 -1.29
N GLU A 136 30.16 -3.17 -0.86
CA GLU A 136 31.30 -2.71 -1.68
C GLU A 136 32.25 -3.86 -2.08
N ASP A 137 32.26 -4.93 -1.30
CA ASP A 137 32.98 -6.18 -1.55
C ASP A 137 32.30 -7.08 -2.60
N GLY A 138 31.15 -6.65 -3.15
CA GLY A 138 30.33 -7.42 -4.08
C GLY A 138 29.53 -8.55 -3.43
N LYS A 139 29.57 -8.67 -2.10
CA LYS A 139 28.83 -9.70 -1.38
C LYS A 139 27.37 -9.28 -1.20
N VAL A 140 26.46 -10.19 -1.55
CA VAL A 140 25.02 -9.98 -1.36
C VAL A 140 24.61 -10.48 0.02
N GLU A 141 24.00 -9.60 0.81
CA GLU A 141 23.46 -9.95 2.13
C GLU A 141 21.98 -9.59 2.24
N LEU A 142 21.22 -10.51 2.84
CA LEU A 142 19.81 -10.28 3.15
C LEU A 142 19.68 -9.23 4.24
N ILE A 143 18.73 -8.31 4.04
CA ILE A 143 18.35 -7.36 5.07
C ILE A 143 17.71 -8.11 6.24
N LYS A 144 18.31 -7.96 7.43
CA LYS A 144 17.83 -8.51 8.69
C LYS A 144 17.52 -7.38 9.69
N PRO A 145 16.48 -7.52 10.54
CA PRO A 145 15.41 -8.50 10.41
C PRO A 145 14.63 -8.32 9.10
N GLY A 146 13.88 -9.33 8.67
CA GLY A 146 13.14 -9.29 7.41
C GLY A 146 12.05 -8.21 7.39
N TYR A 147 11.49 -7.92 6.22
CA TYR A 147 10.54 -6.81 6.03
C TYR A 147 9.39 -6.80 7.04
N ASP A 148 8.65 -7.89 7.18
CA ASP A 148 7.48 -7.94 8.07
C ASP A 148 7.86 -7.66 9.53
N ALA A 149 9.03 -8.16 9.97
CA ALA A 149 9.56 -7.88 11.30
C ALA A 149 9.93 -6.39 11.47
N ARG A 150 10.49 -5.76 10.44
CA ARG A 150 10.75 -4.32 10.44
C ARG A 150 9.47 -3.49 10.44
N VAL A 151 8.42 -3.95 9.77
CA VAL A 151 7.08 -3.36 9.86
C VAL A 151 6.58 -3.42 11.31
N ALA A 152 6.67 -4.58 11.97
CA ALA A 152 6.30 -4.71 13.37
C ALA A 152 7.13 -3.79 14.29
N ILE A 153 8.43 -3.61 14.02
CA ILE A 153 9.29 -2.64 14.73
C ILE A 153 8.82 -1.20 14.46
N ALA A 154 8.41 -0.87 13.23
CA ALA A 154 7.88 0.45 12.93
C ALA A 154 6.60 0.73 13.76
N LEU A 155 5.74 -0.26 13.93
CA LEU A 155 4.50 -0.12 14.71
C LEU A 155 4.74 -0.06 16.22
N TRP A 156 5.56 -0.97 16.76
CA TRP A 156 5.65 -1.24 18.20
C TRP A 156 7.00 -0.89 18.83
N GLY A 157 7.93 -0.37 18.05
CA GLY A 157 9.32 -0.21 18.46
C GLY A 157 10.06 -1.54 18.57
N GLU A 158 11.37 -1.46 18.85
CA GLU A 158 12.21 -2.66 19.02
C GLU A 158 11.78 -3.48 20.24
N GLU A 159 11.48 -2.83 21.36
CA GLU A 159 11.04 -3.49 22.59
C GLU A 159 9.69 -4.20 22.40
N GLY A 160 8.72 -3.52 21.78
CA GLY A 160 7.41 -4.10 21.50
C GLY A 160 7.53 -5.31 20.58
N TYR A 161 8.33 -5.20 19.50
CA TYR A 161 8.60 -6.32 18.62
C TYR A 161 9.33 -7.48 19.34
N ALA A 162 10.29 -7.19 20.21
CA ALA A 162 11.00 -8.21 20.97
C ALA A 162 10.04 -9.02 21.85
N VAL A 163 9.13 -8.35 22.57
CA VAL A 163 8.08 -9.03 23.37
C VAL A 163 7.15 -9.82 22.46
N PHE A 164 6.69 -9.24 21.36
CA PHE A 164 5.81 -9.92 20.40
C PHE A 164 6.44 -11.20 19.88
N LYS A 165 7.71 -11.14 19.43
CA LYS A 165 8.44 -12.28 18.88
C LYS A 165 8.71 -13.36 19.94
N ALA A 166 9.10 -12.96 21.16
CA ALA A 166 9.39 -13.91 22.24
C ALA A 166 8.16 -14.75 22.61
N ASN A 167 6.96 -14.17 22.50
CA ASN A 167 5.70 -14.82 22.85
C ASN A 167 4.99 -15.43 21.63
N GLY A 168 5.74 -15.83 20.59
CA GLY A 168 5.21 -16.56 19.42
C GLY A 168 4.50 -15.70 18.37
N GLY A 169 4.57 -14.38 18.47
CA GLY A 169 3.99 -13.46 17.51
C GLY A 169 4.57 -13.61 16.10
N ASN A 170 3.71 -13.63 15.10
CA ASN A 170 4.10 -13.69 13.69
C ASN A 170 3.86 -12.34 12.99
N SER A 171 4.94 -11.64 12.61
CA SER A 171 4.84 -10.29 12.04
C SER A 171 4.11 -10.23 10.69
N ARG A 172 3.98 -11.35 9.98
CA ARG A 172 3.19 -11.41 8.74
C ARG A 172 1.71 -11.14 8.97
N LEU A 173 1.23 -11.33 10.20
CA LEU A 173 -0.16 -11.02 10.56
C LEU A 173 -0.48 -9.55 10.34
N VAL A 174 0.49 -8.63 10.50
CA VAL A 174 0.30 -7.20 10.26
C VAL A 174 -0.18 -6.95 8.83
N GLY A 175 0.51 -7.53 7.83
CA GLY A 175 0.12 -7.36 6.42
C GLY A 175 -1.24 -7.99 6.10
N LEU A 176 -1.56 -9.14 6.69
CA LEU A 176 -2.88 -9.78 6.52
C LEU A 176 -4.01 -8.94 7.12
N ILE A 177 -3.76 -8.34 8.28
CA ILE A 177 -4.69 -7.43 8.94
C ILE A 177 -4.94 -6.19 8.07
N TRP A 178 -3.90 -5.56 7.54
CA TRP A 178 -4.08 -4.42 6.63
C TRP A 178 -4.85 -4.80 5.36
N ASN A 179 -4.53 -5.92 4.73
CA ASN A 179 -5.28 -6.40 3.56
C ASN A 179 -6.77 -6.61 3.89
N ARG A 180 -7.07 -7.14 5.08
CA ARG A 180 -8.44 -7.30 5.56
C ARG A 180 -9.13 -5.95 5.76
N MET A 181 -8.48 -4.99 6.42
CA MET A 181 -9.02 -3.62 6.58
C MET A 181 -9.33 -2.96 5.24
N THR A 182 -8.42 -3.06 4.27
CA THR A 182 -8.61 -2.48 2.93
C THR A 182 -9.81 -3.12 2.22
N ARG A 183 -9.96 -4.45 2.31
CA ARG A 183 -11.10 -5.14 1.73
C ARG A 183 -12.41 -4.72 2.37
N GLU A 184 -12.46 -4.65 3.70
CA GLU A 184 -13.65 -4.23 4.45
C GLU A 184 -14.00 -2.75 4.20
N ALA A 185 -13.02 -1.89 3.91
CA ALA A 185 -13.25 -0.52 3.47
C ALA A 185 -13.86 -0.49 2.06
N ALA A 186 -13.28 -1.23 1.11
CA ALA A 186 -13.78 -1.31 -0.27
C ALA A 186 -15.20 -1.90 -0.34
N GLU A 187 -15.50 -2.93 0.46
CA GLU A 187 -16.84 -3.52 0.56
C GLU A 187 -17.89 -2.51 1.05
N ARG A 188 -17.52 -1.62 2.00
CA ARG A 188 -18.41 -0.55 2.48
C ARG A 188 -18.63 0.53 1.44
N GLU A 189 -17.57 1.00 0.79
CA GLU A 189 -17.67 2.01 -0.27
C GLU A 189 -18.58 1.53 -1.42
N ALA A 190 -18.46 0.24 -1.78
CA ALA A 190 -19.31 -0.40 -2.78
C ALA A 190 -20.78 -0.53 -2.33
N ALA A 191 -21.03 -0.75 -1.03
CA ALA A 191 -22.37 -0.80 -0.47
C ALA A 191 -23.02 0.60 -0.38
N ASP A 192 -22.24 1.62 -0.07
CA ASP A 192 -22.70 3.01 0.08
C ASP A 192 -23.03 3.67 -1.28
N SER A 193 -22.26 3.34 -2.33
CA SER A 193 -22.44 3.85 -3.70
C SER A 193 -23.74 3.41 -4.41
N LYS A 194 -24.67 2.73 -3.72
CA LYS A 194 -25.94 2.25 -4.26
C LYS A 194 -27.18 3.07 -3.85
N SER A 195 -27.02 4.26 -3.27
CA SER A 195 -28.16 5.05 -2.78
C SER A 195 -28.65 6.21 -3.68
N ASP A 196 -28.05 6.46 -4.85
CA ASP A 196 -28.44 7.60 -5.71
C ASP A 196 -29.39 7.21 -6.87
N GLY A 197 -30.22 6.19 -6.66
CA GLY A 197 -31.13 5.64 -7.67
C GLY A 197 -32.60 5.63 -7.28
N SER A 198 -33.02 6.37 -6.25
CA SER A 198 -34.44 6.50 -5.92
C SER A 198 -35.05 7.76 -6.52
N ASP A 199 -35.80 7.53 -7.60
CA ASP A 199 -37.13 8.08 -7.81
C ASP A 199 -37.25 9.58 -8.16
N ARG A 200 -37.20 9.87 -9.46
CA ARG A 200 -37.98 10.96 -10.06
C ARG A 200 -38.98 10.38 -11.06
N GLY A 201 -39.94 9.63 -10.54
CA GLY A 201 -41.24 9.42 -11.17
C GLY A 201 -42.33 10.13 -10.38
N VAL A 202 -42.46 11.44 -10.54
CA VAL A 202 -43.68 12.29 -10.34
C VAL A 202 -43.29 13.67 -10.93
N GLU A 203 -43.98 14.32 -11.86
CA GLU A 203 -45.38 14.35 -12.29
C GLU A 203 -45.43 14.72 -13.79
#